data_AF-A0A1B6GGH8-F1
#
_entry.id   AF-A0A1B6GGH8-F1
#
_cell.length_a   1.000
_cell.length_b   1.000
_cell.length_c   1.000
_cell.angle_alpha   90.00
_cell.angle_beta   90.00
_cell.angle_gamma   90.00
#
_symmetry.space_group_name_H-M   'P 1'
#
loop_
_entity.id
_entity.type
_entity.pdbx_description
1 polymer ?
#
loop_
_entity_poly.entity_id
_entity_poly.type
_entity_poly.pdbx_seq_one_letter_code
_entity_poly.pdbx_strand_id
1 'polypeptide(L)'
;VAGSCSKVGLALTAVGLLLAQGLLTTWDYCFIVGLSNNSSSMWDHWLKIPLNEEDTPLPALWYLSTGAVLTGVAVNYNVSLMLNRAANCIHDCLVKSFLRSPITILDQQILNKIFSCLSQDVRVLDEFLVPAFLNLTQHCLLLVGCLGLVVMAYQWFIIPTLLLVAFTFYLFSLCLPTTKALEIIETKLWRPVEAYFQLSEDEIVTLRSLKASDFYRRQFAEHQDRHSSALFLLQSVTEALSLWLSLACVAFTTCITLVFYSMK
;
A
#
# COMPACT_ATOMS: atom_id res chain seq x y z
N VAL A 1 -16.42 18.35 -16.21
CA VAL A 1 -16.17 17.14 -17.04
C VAL A 1 -15.21 16.15 -16.36
N ALA A 2 -14.11 16.59 -15.73
CA ALA A 2 -13.19 15.72 -14.97
C ALA A 2 -13.84 14.92 -13.82
N GLY A 3 -14.81 15.51 -13.10
CA GLY A 3 -15.48 14.84 -11.97
C GLY A 3 -16.47 13.73 -12.33
N SER A 4 -16.94 13.64 -13.59
CA SER A 4 -17.88 12.58 -14.01
C SER A 4 -17.14 11.36 -14.57
N CYS A 5 -16.06 11.58 -15.32
CA CYS A 5 -15.21 10.52 -15.87
C CYS A 5 -14.42 9.78 -14.78
N SER A 6 -14.02 10.48 -13.71
CA SER A 6 -13.37 9.86 -12.54
C SER A 6 -14.32 8.92 -11.78
N LYS A 7 -15.59 9.29 -11.57
CA LYS A 7 -16.56 8.44 -10.87
C LYS A 7 -16.88 7.15 -11.62
N VAL A 8 -17.03 7.24 -12.95
CA VAL A 8 -17.25 6.06 -13.80
C VAL A 8 -16.01 5.17 -13.83
N GLY A 9 -14.81 5.74 -13.94
CA GLY A 9 -13.56 4.97 -13.88
C GLY A 9 -13.33 4.30 -12.51
N LEU A 10 -13.72 4.97 -11.42
CA LEU A 10 -13.61 4.45 -10.06
C LEU A 10 -14.65 3.35 -9.78
N ALA A 11 -15.87 3.49 -10.32
CA ALA A 11 -16.87 2.43 -10.29
C ALA A 11 -16.45 1.22 -11.15
N LEU A 12 -15.88 1.44 -12.34
CA LEU A 12 -15.43 0.36 -13.22
C LEU A 12 -14.23 -0.40 -12.64
N THR A 13 -13.30 0.32 -12.00
CA THR A 13 -12.21 -0.31 -11.24
C THR A 13 -12.73 -1.04 -10.02
N ALA A 14 -13.64 -0.48 -9.23
CA ALA A 14 -14.26 -1.18 -8.10
C ALA A 14 -15.01 -2.46 -8.52
N VAL A 15 -15.77 -2.41 -9.61
CA VAL A 15 -16.46 -3.58 -10.18
C VAL A 15 -15.45 -4.61 -10.69
N GLY A 16 -14.43 -4.18 -11.43
CA GLY A 16 -13.35 -5.04 -11.90
C GLY A 16 -12.59 -5.70 -10.75
N LEU A 17 -12.32 -4.96 -9.68
CA LEU A 17 -11.66 -5.41 -8.46
C LEU A 17 -12.50 -6.50 -7.76
N LEU A 18 -13.82 -6.29 -7.61
CA LEU A 18 -14.72 -7.29 -7.03
C LEU A 18 -14.84 -8.53 -7.89
N LEU A 19 -14.89 -8.39 -9.22
CA LEU A 19 -14.95 -9.51 -10.16
C LEU A 19 -13.64 -10.32 -10.17
N ALA A 20 -12.49 -9.65 -10.20
CA ALA A 20 -11.19 -10.31 -10.14
C ALA A 20 -11.03 -11.09 -8.82
N GLN A 21 -11.41 -10.47 -7.69
CA GLN A 21 -11.36 -11.15 -6.39
C GLN A 21 -12.36 -12.30 -6.31
N GLY A 22 -13.58 -12.13 -6.83
CA GLY A 22 -14.57 -13.21 -6.91
C GLY A 22 -14.07 -14.39 -7.72
N LEU A 23 -13.43 -14.15 -8.86
CA LEU A 23 -12.84 -15.20 -9.70
C LEU A 23 -11.67 -15.92 -9.00
N LEU A 24 -10.76 -15.18 -8.36
CA LEU A 24 -9.63 -15.76 -7.62
C LEU A 24 -10.09 -16.64 -6.46
N THR A 25 -11.01 -16.11 -5.65
CA THR A 25 -11.57 -16.83 -4.50
C THR A 25 -12.37 -18.06 -4.92
N THR A 26 -13.11 -17.97 -6.03
CA THR A 26 -13.79 -19.13 -6.59
C THR A 26 -12.78 -20.17 -7.11
N TRP A 27 -11.67 -19.75 -7.70
CA TRP A 27 -10.59 -20.66 -8.13
C TRP A 27 -9.95 -21.38 -6.93
N ASP A 28 -9.53 -20.64 -5.90
CA ASP A 28 -8.91 -21.19 -4.70
C ASP A 28 -9.84 -22.19 -4.00
N TYR A 29 -11.12 -21.84 -3.87
CA TYR A 29 -12.12 -22.72 -3.27
C TYR A 29 -12.35 -23.98 -4.09
N CYS A 30 -12.52 -23.87 -5.42
CA CYS A 30 -12.69 -25.01 -6.31
C CYS A 30 -11.46 -25.93 -6.32
N PHE A 31 -10.25 -25.38 -6.20
CA PHE A 31 -9.03 -26.17 -6.06
C PHE A 31 -9.02 -26.96 -4.74
N ILE A 32 -9.36 -26.32 -3.62
CA ILE A 32 -9.42 -26.98 -2.30
C ILE A 32 -10.51 -28.08 -2.27
N VAL A 33 -11.70 -27.80 -2.81
CA VAL A 33 -12.79 -28.79 -2.88
C VAL A 33 -12.48 -29.90 -3.88
N GLY A 34 -11.87 -29.59 -5.02
CA GLY A 34 -11.44 -30.59 -6.01
C GLY A 34 -10.37 -31.56 -5.48
N LEU A 35 -9.55 -31.12 -4.52
CA LEU A 35 -8.63 -31.99 -3.79
C LEU A 35 -9.31 -32.80 -2.66
N SER A 36 -10.53 -32.44 -2.27
CA SER A 36 -11.27 -33.07 -1.16
C SER A 36 -12.25 -34.13 -1.69
N ASN A 37 -11.90 -35.40 -1.51
CA ASN A 37 -12.69 -36.55 -1.98
C ASN A 37 -14.08 -36.75 -1.31
N ASN A 38 -14.48 -35.92 -0.33
CA ASN A 38 -15.59 -36.27 0.56
C ASN A 38 -16.49 -35.09 0.99
N SER A 39 -16.54 -34.00 0.22
CA SER A 39 -17.29 -32.79 0.62
C SER A 39 -18.57 -32.61 -0.21
N SER A 40 -19.75 -32.83 0.40
CA SER A 40 -21.06 -32.48 -0.16
C SER A 40 -21.28 -30.96 -0.10
N SER A 41 -20.53 -30.22 -0.90
CA SER A 41 -20.58 -28.76 -1.00
C SER A 41 -21.63 -28.32 -2.02
N MET A 42 -22.21 -27.14 -1.82
CA MET A 42 -23.21 -26.49 -2.70
C MET A 42 -22.76 -26.39 -4.18
N TRP A 43 -21.45 -26.48 -4.43
CA TRP A 43 -20.84 -26.41 -5.75
C TRP A 43 -20.62 -27.76 -6.44
N ASP A 44 -20.90 -28.89 -5.78
CA ASP A 44 -20.85 -30.22 -6.40
C ASP A 44 -21.75 -30.31 -7.64
N HIS A 45 -22.86 -29.57 -7.66
CA HIS A 45 -23.76 -29.51 -8.81
C HIS A 45 -23.15 -28.79 -10.02
N TRP A 46 -22.35 -27.74 -9.78
CA TRP A 46 -21.68 -26.97 -10.84
C TRP A 46 -20.39 -27.64 -11.32
N LEU A 47 -19.69 -28.37 -10.44
CA LEU A 47 -18.52 -29.19 -10.80
C LEU A 47 -18.88 -30.50 -11.51
N LYS A 48 -20.13 -31.00 -11.36
CA LYS A 48 -20.65 -32.20 -12.03
C LYS A 48 -21.45 -31.91 -13.30
N ILE A 49 -21.40 -30.69 -13.85
CA ILE A 49 -22.04 -30.43 -15.16
C ILE A 49 -21.31 -31.30 -16.20
N PRO A 50 -21.98 -32.26 -16.84
CA PRO A 50 -21.33 -33.23 -17.71
C PRO A 50 -21.00 -32.56 -19.05
N LEU A 51 -19.81 -31.97 -19.15
CA LEU A 51 -19.18 -31.73 -20.45
C LEU A 51 -18.43 -33.02 -20.84
N ASN A 52 -19.20 -33.97 -21.37
CA ASN A 52 -18.75 -35.22 -21.99
C ASN A 52 -18.03 -36.22 -21.04
N GLU A 53 -18.29 -37.50 -21.27
CA GLU A 53 -18.13 -38.60 -20.31
C GLU A 53 -16.67 -39.04 -20.03
N GLU A 54 -15.67 -38.28 -20.48
CA GLU A 54 -14.24 -38.63 -20.37
C GLU A 54 -13.31 -37.50 -19.89
N ASP A 55 -13.80 -36.26 -19.73
CA ASP A 55 -12.93 -35.13 -19.39
C ASP A 55 -13.00 -34.77 -17.90
N THR A 56 -11.91 -35.10 -17.22
CA THR A 56 -11.55 -34.62 -15.87
C THR A 56 -11.87 -33.13 -15.66
N PRO A 57 -12.18 -32.66 -14.43
CA PRO A 57 -12.50 -31.25 -14.12
C PRO A 57 -11.36 -30.23 -14.36
N LEU A 58 -10.22 -30.69 -14.89
CA LEU A 58 -9.01 -29.91 -15.12
C LEU A 58 -9.21 -28.73 -16.10
N PRO A 59 -9.89 -28.86 -17.27
CA PRO A 59 -10.01 -27.76 -18.23
C PRO A 59 -10.74 -26.55 -17.67
N ALA A 60 -11.81 -26.76 -16.90
CA ALA A 60 -12.58 -25.69 -16.29
C ALA A 60 -11.73 -24.86 -15.30
N LEU A 61 -10.85 -25.51 -14.54
CA LEU A 61 -9.90 -24.84 -13.63
C LEU A 61 -8.87 -23.99 -14.38
N TRP A 62 -8.40 -24.43 -15.55
CA TRP A 62 -7.50 -23.65 -16.40
C TRP A 62 -8.18 -22.39 -16.96
N TYR A 63 -9.43 -22.50 -17.42
CA TYR A 63 -10.21 -21.33 -17.87
C TYR A 63 -10.48 -20.32 -16.74
N LEU A 64 -10.73 -20.81 -15.53
CA LEU A 64 -11.00 -19.96 -14.38
C LEU A 64 -9.72 -19.25 -13.88
N SER A 65 -8.58 -19.95 -13.91
CA SER A 65 -7.25 -19.37 -13.61
C SER A 65 -6.83 -18.32 -14.64
N THR A 66 -6.96 -18.63 -15.93
CA THR A 66 -6.63 -17.67 -17.00
C THR A 66 -7.54 -16.44 -16.98
N GLY A 67 -8.83 -16.60 -16.67
CA GLY A 67 -9.76 -15.49 -16.45
C GLY A 67 -9.41 -14.63 -15.23
N ALA A 68 -9.00 -15.24 -14.12
CA ALA A 68 -8.56 -14.53 -12.92
C ALA A 68 -7.28 -13.70 -13.17
N VAL A 69 -6.29 -14.26 -13.88
CA VAL A 69 -5.07 -13.55 -14.25
C VAL A 69 -5.37 -12.38 -15.19
N LEU A 70 -6.18 -12.60 -16.22
CA LEU A 70 -6.52 -11.56 -17.20
C LEU A 70 -7.29 -10.39 -16.54
N THR A 71 -8.25 -10.70 -15.67
CA THR A 71 -8.99 -9.69 -14.92
C THR A 71 -8.09 -8.94 -13.93
N GLY A 72 -7.19 -9.62 -13.22
CA GLY A 72 -6.21 -8.98 -12.34
C GLY A 72 -5.29 -8.01 -13.07
N VAL A 73 -4.75 -8.41 -14.23
CA VAL A 73 -3.91 -7.54 -15.08
C VAL A 73 -4.70 -6.35 -15.59
N ALA A 74 -5.94 -6.56 -16.07
CA ALA A 74 -6.80 -5.49 -16.55
C ALA A 74 -7.11 -4.48 -15.44
N VAL A 75 -7.37 -4.93 -14.22
CA VAL A 75 -7.65 -4.06 -13.08
C VAL A 75 -6.43 -3.24 -12.67
N ASN A 76 -5.26 -3.88 -12.55
CA ASN A 76 -4.01 -3.17 -12.24
C ASN A 76 -3.68 -2.11 -13.29
N TYR A 77 -3.90 -2.42 -14.57
CA TYR A 77 -3.74 -1.46 -15.66
C TYR A 77 -4.75 -0.29 -15.59
N ASN A 78 -6.01 -0.56 -15.23
CA ASN A 78 -7.00 0.51 -15.07
C ASN A 78 -6.66 1.41 -13.87
N VAL A 79 -6.22 0.85 -12.75
CA VAL A 79 -5.84 1.63 -11.56
C VAL A 79 -4.63 2.51 -11.87
N SER A 80 -3.61 1.99 -12.57
CA SER A 80 -2.44 2.78 -12.96
C SER A 80 -2.79 3.93 -13.91
N LEU A 81 -3.70 3.70 -14.86
CA LEU A 81 -4.23 4.77 -15.71
C LEU A 81 -4.97 5.85 -14.90
N MET A 82 -5.75 5.47 -13.90
CA MET A 82 -6.46 6.43 -13.05
C MET A 82 -5.49 7.26 -12.21
N LEU A 83 -4.45 6.63 -11.64
CA LEU A 83 -3.40 7.32 -10.89
C LEU A 83 -2.64 8.32 -11.77
N ASN A 84 -2.22 7.91 -12.96
CA ASN A 84 -1.53 8.81 -13.89
C ASN A 84 -2.41 10.00 -14.32
N ARG A 85 -3.71 9.79 -14.52
CA ARG A 85 -4.65 10.87 -14.79
C ARG A 85 -4.81 11.81 -13.59
N ALA A 86 -4.83 11.27 -12.38
CA ALA A 86 -4.91 12.06 -11.15
C ALA A 86 -3.63 12.89 -10.96
N ALA A 87 -2.45 12.32 -11.17
CA ALA A 87 -1.16 13.01 -11.13
C ALA A 87 -1.12 14.17 -12.14
N ASN A 88 -1.50 13.93 -13.40
CA ASN A 88 -1.59 14.98 -14.43
C ASN A 88 -2.56 16.09 -14.05
N CYS A 89 -3.71 15.74 -13.46
CA CYS A 89 -4.69 16.73 -12.99
C CYS A 89 -4.12 17.61 -11.87
N ILE A 90 -3.39 17.01 -10.91
CA ILE A 90 -2.71 17.74 -9.84
C ILE A 90 -1.65 18.68 -10.42
N HIS A 91 -0.83 18.18 -11.35
CA HIS A 91 0.17 18.98 -12.05
C HIS A 91 -0.47 20.17 -12.78
N ASP A 92 -1.52 19.96 -13.56
CA ASP A 92 -2.23 21.02 -14.29
C ASP A 92 -2.85 22.05 -13.35
N CYS A 93 -3.46 21.61 -12.24
CA CYS A 93 -4.00 22.49 -11.20
C CYS A 93 -2.90 23.36 -10.58
N LEU A 94 -1.74 22.77 -10.31
CA LEU A 94 -0.62 23.46 -9.67
C LEU A 94 0.02 24.47 -10.63
N VAL A 95 0.28 24.10 -11.89
CA VAL A 95 0.75 25.02 -12.93
C VAL A 95 -0.23 26.18 -13.13
N LYS A 96 -1.53 25.89 -13.19
CA LYS A 96 -2.56 26.94 -13.34
C LYS A 96 -2.62 27.87 -12.12
N SER A 97 -2.44 27.34 -10.91
CA SER A 97 -2.38 28.14 -9.69
C SER A 97 -1.14 29.04 -9.68
N PHE A 98 0.01 28.49 -10.09
CA PHE A 98 1.26 29.22 -10.22
C PHE A 98 1.16 30.37 -11.24
N LEU A 99 0.62 30.11 -12.43
CA LEU A 99 0.42 31.12 -13.49
C LEU A 99 -0.56 32.23 -13.10
N ARG A 100 -1.44 31.98 -12.13
CA ARG A 100 -2.41 32.98 -11.63
C ARG A 100 -1.84 33.83 -10.48
N SER A 101 -0.67 33.49 -9.96
CA SER A 101 -0.02 34.23 -8.87
C SER A 101 0.49 35.59 -9.38
N PRO A 102 0.27 36.70 -8.65
CA PRO A 102 0.74 38.02 -9.07
C PRO A 102 2.27 38.11 -9.08
N ILE A 103 2.82 38.61 -10.19
CA ILE A 103 4.27 38.75 -10.43
C ILE A 103 4.93 39.70 -9.40
N THR A 104 4.17 40.61 -8.79
CA THR A 104 4.65 41.55 -7.77
C THR A 104 5.13 40.88 -6.48
N ILE A 105 4.81 39.61 -6.25
CA ILE A 105 5.27 38.82 -5.09
C ILE A 105 6.46 37.91 -5.48
N LEU A 106 6.77 37.81 -6.77
CA LEU A 106 7.64 36.77 -7.32
C LEU A 106 8.93 37.39 -7.86
N ASP A 107 9.87 37.71 -6.98
CA ASP A 107 11.26 38.00 -7.38
C ASP A 107 11.85 36.78 -8.11
N GLN A 108 12.74 37.02 -9.08
CA GLN A 108 13.34 35.95 -9.91
C GLN A 108 14.00 34.82 -9.07
N GLN A 109 14.61 35.15 -7.94
CA GLN A 109 15.22 34.17 -7.04
C GLN A 109 14.17 33.30 -6.32
N ILE A 110 13.04 33.90 -5.93
CA ILE A 110 11.93 33.20 -5.28
C ILE A 110 11.20 32.32 -6.31
N LEU A 111 11.06 32.81 -7.55
CA LEU A 111 10.48 32.07 -8.67
C LEU A 111 11.23 30.77 -8.95
N ASN A 112 12.55 30.85 -9.08
CA ASN A 112 13.39 29.68 -9.35
C ASN A 112 13.34 28.66 -8.20
N LYS A 113 13.31 29.14 -6.95
CA LYS A 113 13.17 28.27 -5.78
C LYS A 113 11.83 27.54 -5.75
N ILE A 114 10.73 28.24 -6.02
CA ILE A 114 9.39 27.65 -6.07
C ILE A 114 9.29 26.63 -7.20
N PHE A 115 9.82 26.94 -8.39
CA PHE A 115 9.80 26.02 -9.52
C PHE A 115 10.63 24.75 -9.26
N SER A 116 11.81 24.90 -8.65
CA SER A 116 12.66 23.77 -8.25
C SER A 116 11.97 22.88 -7.22
N CYS A 117 11.35 23.48 -6.21
CA CYS A 117 10.59 22.78 -5.18
C CYS A 117 9.41 22.02 -5.79
N LEU A 118 8.62 22.71 -6.61
CA LEU A 118 7.48 22.12 -7.31
C LEU A 118 7.90 20.92 -8.19
N SER A 119 8.95 21.09 -8.99
CA SER A 119 9.42 20.03 -9.89
C SER A 119 9.91 18.82 -9.10
N GLN A 120 10.57 19.05 -7.96
CA GLN A 120 11.01 17.99 -7.07
C GLN A 120 9.83 17.29 -6.37
N ASP A 121 8.84 18.04 -5.88
CA ASP A 121 7.66 17.50 -5.21
C ASP A 121 6.80 16.65 -6.16
N VAL A 122 6.60 17.10 -7.40
CA VAL A 122 5.90 16.31 -8.44
C VAL A 122 6.67 15.05 -8.79
N ARG A 123 7.99 15.12 -8.91
CA ARG A 123 8.83 13.94 -9.16
C ARG A 123 8.71 12.91 -8.03
N VAL A 124 8.79 13.37 -6.78
CA VAL A 124 8.64 12.48 -5.60
C VAL A 124 7.23 11.87 -5.57
N LEU A 125 6.20 12.66 -5.89
CA LEU A 125 4.83 12.16 -6.00
C LEU A 125 4.73 11.01 -7.00
N ASP A 126 5.24 11.19 -8.22
CA ASP A 126 5.10 10.20 -9.30
C ASP A 126 5.97 8.96 -9.06
N GLU A 127 7.19 9.14 -8.58
CA GLU A 127 8.15 8.05 -8.37
C GLU A 127 7.79 7.16 -7.17
N PHE A 128 7.26 7.74 -6.09
CA PHE A 128 6.99 7.00 -4.85
C PHE A 128 5.50 6.75 -4.59
N LEU A 129 4.62 7.74 -4.79
CA LEU A 129 3.21 7.61 -4.38
C LEU A 129 2.45 6.65 -5.29
N VAL A 130 2.63 6.74 -6.60
CA VAL A 130 1.93 5.90 -7.58
C VAL A 130 2.20 4.40 -7.36
N PRO A 131 3.47 3.93 -7.30
CA PRO A 131 3.73 2.51 -7.03
C PRO A 131 3.31 2.09 -5.63
N ALA A 132 3.45 2.96 -4.61
CA ALA A 132 2.98 2.65 -3.25
C ALA A 132 1.46 2.45 -3.20
N PHE A 133 0.70 3.29 -3.89
CA PHE A 133 -0.77 3.19 -3.92
C PHE A 133 -1.25 1.94 -4.68
N LEU A 134 -0.57 1.57 -5.77
CA LEU A 134 -0.83 0.33 -6.50
C LEU A 134 -0.61 -0.89 -5.59
N ASN A 135 0.55 -0.94 -4.92
CA ASN A 135 0.86 -2.01 -3.97
C ASN A 135 -0.18 -2.08 -2.85
N LEU A 136 -0.57 -0.93 -2.28
CA LEU A 136 -1.59 -0.88 -1.23
C LEU A 136 -2.95 -1.41 -1.72
N THR A 137 -3.37 -1.00 -2.91
CA THR A 137 -4.63 -1.47 -3.51
C THR A 137 -4.62 -2.98 -3.71
N GLN A 138 -3.50 -3.53 -4.20
CA GLN A 138 -3.33 -4.97 -4.40
C GLN A 138 -3.39 -5.74 -3.07
N HIS A 139 -2.71 -5.26 -2.02
CA HIS A 139 -2.72 -5.91 -0.71
C HIS A 139 -4.10 -5.83 -0.04
N CYS A 140 -4.79 -4.70 -0.14
CA CYS A 140 -6.16 -4.57 0.35
C CYS A 140 -7.10 -5.57 -0.34
N LEU A 141 -6.95 -5.77 -1.64
CA LEU A 141 -7.77 -6.73 -2.37
C LEU A 141 -7.53 -8.16 -1.93
N LEU A 142 -6.25 -8.54 -1.83
CA LEU A 142 -5.85 -9.84 -1.35
C LEU A 142 -6.45 -10.12 0.03
N LEU A 143 -6.34 -9.16 0.95
CA LEU A 143 -6.89 -9.28 2.30
C LEU A 143 -8.42 -9.51 2.28
N VAL A 144 -9.16 -8.70 1.53
CA VAL A 144 -10.62 -8.80 1.44
C VAL A 144 -11.01 -10.17 0.87
N GLY A 145 -10.36 -10.67 -0.17
CA GLY A 145 -10.71 -11.96 -0.73
C GLY A 145 -10.28 -13.15 0.13
N CYS A 146 -9.15 -13.08 0.82
CA CYS A 146 -8.80 -14.11 1.80
C CYS A 146 -9.83 -14.18 2.94
N LEU A 147 -10.28 -13.03 3.45
CA LEU A 147 -11.36 -12.98 4.44
C LEU A 147 -12.68 -13.51 3.87
N GLY A 148 -13.01 -13.14 2.63
CA GLY A 148 -14.19 -13.65 1.92
C GLY A 148 -14.19 -15.17 1.77
N LEU A 149 -13.05 -15.76 1.38
CA LEU A 149 -12.84 -17.21 1.27
C LEU A 149 -13.13 -17.93 2.59
N VAL A 150 -12.59 -17.43 3.69
CA VAL A 150 -12.78 -18.04 5.02
C VAL A 150 -14.26 -18.06 5.41
N VAL A 151 -14.97 -16.95 5.14
CA VAL A 151 -16.42 -16.84 5.42
C VAL A 151 -17.25 -17.76 4.52
N MET A 152 -16.90 -17.88 3.25
CA MET A 152 -17.58 -18.78 2.30
C MET A 152 -17.33 -20.26 2.61
N ALA A 153 -16.14 -20.62 3.10
CA ALA A 153 -15.79 -22.00 3.41
C ALA A 153 -16.61 -22.55 4.58
N TYR A 154 -16.74 -21.81 5.68
CA TYR A 154 -17.59 -22.20 6.80
C TYR A 154 -18.16 -20.98 7.55
N GLN A 155 -19.50 -20.88 7.63
CA GLN A 155 -20.19 -19.77 8.30
C GLN A 155 -19.86 -19.64 9.80
N TRP A 156 -19.45 -20.71 10.48
CA TRP A 156 -19.06 -20.66 11.89
C TRP A 156 -17.76 -19.87 12.14
N PHE A 157 -16.88 -19.70 11.14
CA PHE A 157 -15.61 -18.97 11.30
C PHE A 157 -15.76 -17.43 11.23
N ILE A 158 -16.97 -16.90 11.08
CA ILE A 158 -17.22 -15.46 11.09
C ILE A 158 -16.81 -14.84 12.45
N ILE A 159 -17.13 -15.52 13.55
CA ILE A 159 -16.85 -15.03 14.91
C ILE A 159 -15.35 -14.83 15.16
N PRO A 160 -14.47 -15.84 14.96
CA PRO A 160 -13.03 -15.64 15.16
C PRO A 160 -12.43 -14.65 14.16
N THR A 161 -12.97 -14.57 12.94
CA THR A 161 -12.51 -13.59 11.93
C THR A 161 -12.82 -12.17 12.36
N LEU A 162 -14.03 -11.92 12.89
CA LEU A 162 -14.42 -10.61 13.41
C LEU A 162 -13.54 -10.20 14.60
N LEU A 163 -13.22 -11.15 15.48
CA LEU A 163 -12.34 -10.90 16.62
C LEU A 163 -10.92 -10.53 16.17
N LEU A 164 -10.39 -11.20 15.15
CA LEU A 164 -9.10 -10.85 14.55
C LEU A 164 -9.13 -9.42 13.98
N VAL A 165 -10.15 -9.07 13.19
CA VAL A 165 -10.28 -7.73 12.60
C VAL A 165 -10.39 -6.64 13.68
N ALA A 166 -11.16 -6.90 14.75
CA ALA A 166 -11.26 -5.96 15.86
C ALA A 166 -9.92 -5.77 16.58
N PHE A 167 -9.18 -6.85 16.80
CA PHE A 167 -7.85 -6.80 17.43
C PHE A 167 -6.83 -6.05 16.57
N THR A 168 -6.78 -6.31 15.27
CA THR A 168 -5.86 -5.60 14.36
C THR A 168 -6.22 -4.12 14.27
N PHE A 169 -7.52 -3.78 14.19
CA PHE A 169 -7.96 -2.40 14.21
C PHE A 169 -7.56 -1.66 15.49
N TYR A 170 -7.66 -2.33 16.65
CA TYR A 170 -7.19 -1.79 17.92
C TYR A 170 -5.68 -1.50 17.89
N LEU A 171 -4.85 -2.46 17.43
CA LEU A 171 -3.40 -2.24 17.29
C LEU A 171 -3.09 -1.06 16.37
N PHE A 172 -3.73 -0.98 15.19
CA PHE A 172 -3.55 0.15 14.27
C PHE A 172 -3.95 1.48 14.92
N SER A 173 -5.04 1.53 15.68
CA SER A 173 -5.49 2.75 16.34
C SER A 173 -4.47 3.30 17.34
N LEU A 174 -3.68 2.43 17.98
CA LEU A 174 -2.63 2.82 18.93
C LEU A 174 -1.31 3.17 18.23
N CYS A 175 -0.92 2.40 17.22
CA CYS A 175 0.38 2.56 16.56
C CYS A 175 0.38 3.66 15.49
N LEU A 176 -0.71 3.89 14.76
CA LEU A 176 -0.76 4.93 13.72
C LEU A 176 -0.49 6.36 14.22
N PRO A 177 -1.07 6.85 15.34
CA PRO A 177 -0.75 8.19 15.83
C PRO A 177 0.69 8.29 16.33
N THR A 178 1.24 7.22 16.90
CA THR A 178 2.60 7.21 17.42
C THR A 178 3.63 7.20 16.30
N THR A 179 3.47 6.37 15.26
CA THR A 179 4.36 6.38 14.08
C THR A 179 4.33 7.73 13.37
N LYS A 180 3.15 8.31 13.16
CA LYS A 180 3.01 9.66 12.54
C LYS A 180 3.70 10.75 13.35
N ALA A 181 3.55 10.73 14.67
CA ALA A 181 4.24 11.68 15.53
C ALA A 181 5.77 11.54 15.42
N LEU A 182 6.25 10.30 15.30
CA LEU A 182 7.67 9.98 15.19
C LEU A 182 8.25 10.35 13.82
N GLU A 183 7.52 10.14 12.72
CA GLU A 183 7.85 10.63 11.38
C GLU A 183 7.97 12.17 11.36
N ILE A 184 7.07 12.88 12.04
CA ILE A 184 7.15 14.34 12.15
C ILE A 184 8.42 14.77 12.91
N ILE A 185 8.86 14.00 13.91
CA ILE A 185 10.10 14.29 14.65
C ILE A 185 11.32 13.99 13.76
N GLU A 186 11.33 12.85 13.07
CA GLU A 186 12.40 12.44 12.15
C GLU A 186 12.62 13.49 11.06
N THR A 187 11.54 13.91 10.39
CA THR A 187 11.61 14.95 9.35
C THR A 187 12.11 16.30 9.88
N LYS A 188 11.79 16.67 11.14
CA LYS A 188 12.34 17.88 11.77
C LYS A 188 13.84 17.76 12.07
N LEU A 189 14.30 16.59 12.47
CA LEU A 189 15.71 16.30 12.75
C LEU A 189 16.54 16.18 11.47
N TRP A 190 15.94 15.75 10.36
CA TRP A 190 16.60 15.65 9.06
C TRP A 190 16.95 17.02 8.46
N ARG A 191 16.05 18.01 8.55
CA ARG A 191 16.25 19.35 7.97
C ARG A 191 17.61 20.02 8.26
N PRO A 192 18.10 20.10 9.51
CA PRO A 192 19.42 20.68 9.77
C PRO A 192 20.55 19.86 9.14
N VAL A 193 20.46 18.53 9.15
CA VAL A 193 21.43 17.62 8.52
C VAL A 193 21.48 17.88 7.01
N GLU A 194 20.32 17.99 6.37
CA GLU A 194 20.19 18.33 4.95
C GLU A 194 20.81 19.69 4.61
N ALA A 195 20.63 20.70 5.47
CA ALA A 195 21.21 22.02 5.28
C ALA A 195 22.75 21.98 5.22
N TYR A 196 23.41 21.11 6.00
CA TYR A 196 24.86 20.91 5.91
C TYR A 196 25.29 20.29 4.58
N PHE A 197 24.48 19.43 3.98
CA PHE A 197 24.77 18.84 2.66
C PHE A 197 24.51 19.79 1.49
N GLN A 198 23.68 20.81 1.70
CA GLN A 198 23.39 21.85 0.71
C GLN A 198 24.36 23.05 0.76
N LEU A 199 25.39 23.01 1.63
CA LEU A 199 26.42 24.05 1.70
C LEU A 199 27.19 24.16 0.36
N SER A 200 27.38 25.39 -0.11
CA SER A 200 28.14 25.66 -1.33
C SER A 200 29.65 25.54 -1.09
N GLU A 201 30.43 25.30 -2.15
CA GLU A 201 31.90 25.19 -2.04
C GLU A 201 32.54 26.45 -1.41
N ASP A 202 32.04 27.64 -1.76
CA ASP A 202 32.49 28.92 -1.18
C ASP A 202 32.19 29.03 0.33
N GLU A 203 31.04 28.51 0.77
CA GLU A 203 30.66 28.47 2.20
C GLU A 203 31.57 27.50 2.98
N ILE A 204 31.98 26.40 2.36
CA ILE A 204 32.92 25.44 2.95
C ILE A 204 34.33 26.05 3.04
N VAL A 205 34.78 26.78 2.01
CA VAL A 205 36.09 27.45 1.99
C VAL A 205 36.14 28.56 3.05
N THR A 206 35.08 29.35 3.18
CA THR A 206 34.98 30.39 4.22
C THR A 206 34.94 29.80 5.63
N LEU A 207 34.23 28.69 5.85
CA LEU A 207 34.27 27.96 7.12
C LEU A 207 35.67 27.46 7.47
N ARG A 208 36.43 27.01 6.47
CA ARG A 208 37.82 26.57 6.65
C ARG A 208 38.75 27.73 6.96
N SER A 209 38.61 28.88 6.29
CA SER A 209 39.44 30.06 6.54
C SER A 209 39.21 30.64 7.94
N LEU A 210 37.99 30.52 8.47
CA LEU A 210 37.61 30.89 9.84
C LEU A 210 38.11 29.92 10.92
N LYS A 211 38.76 28.80 10.56
CA LYS A 211 39.17 27.73 11.49
C LYS A 211 38.01 27.16 12.34
N ALA A 212 36.77 27.30 11.86
CA ALA A 212 35.57 26.84 12.57
C ALA A 212 35.15 25.40 12.17
N SER A 213 35.87 24.76 11.25
CA SER A 213 35.50 23.43 10.70
C SER A 213 35.27 22.37 11.77
N ASP A 214 36.10 22.32 12.82
CA ASP A 214 35.96 21.33 13.90
C ASP A 214 34.69 21.55 14.74
N PHE A 215 34.29 22.82 14.93
CA PHE A 215 33.07 23.17 15.66
C PHE A 215 31.83 22.71 14.90
N TYR A 216 31.73 23.03 13.61
CA TYR A 216 30.61 22.63 12.77
C TYR A 216 30.56 21.12 12.55
N ARG A 217 31.73 20.45 12.46
CA ARG A 217 31.80 18.99 12.38
C ARG A 217 31.20 18.32 13.63
N ARG A 218 31.45 18.88 14.83
CA ARG A 218 30.84 18.39 16.07
C ARG A 218 29.33 18.62 16.11
N GLN A 219 28.86 19.79 15.69
CA GLN A 219 27.41 20.04 15.60
C GLN A 219 26.72 19.13 14.59
N PHE A 220 27.32 18.91 13.42
CA PHE A 220 26.80 17.98 12.42
C PHE A 220 26.68 16.57 12.99
N ALA A 221 27.71 16.07 13.69
CA ALA A 221 27.67 14.76 14.33
C ALA A 221 26.54 14.66 15.37
N GLU A 222 26.32 15.69 16.19
CA GLU A 222 25.22 15.72 17.16
C GLU A 222 23.83 15.68 16.49
N HIS A 223 23.65 16.43 15.39
CA HIS A 223 22.40 16.39 14.62
C HIS A 223 22.19 15.03 13.95
N GLN A 224 23.24 14.44 13.39
CA GLN A 224 23.20 13.13 12.76
C GLN A 224 22.89 12.02 13.77
N ASP A 225 23.48 12.05 14.97
CA ASP A 225 23.20 11.08 16.02
C ASP A 225 21.73 11.15 16.46
N ARG A 226 21.19 12.37 16.63
CA ARG A 226 19.76 12.56 16.96
C ARG A 226 18.84 12.04 15.86
N HIS A 227 19.11 12.39 14.60
CA HIS A 227 18.34 11.90 13.45
C HIS A 227 18.37 10.37 13.37
N SER A 228 19.56 9.77 13.48
CA SER A 228 19.76 8.32 13.45
C SER A 228 19.00 7.63 14.60
N SER A 229 19.01 8.20 15.80
CA SER A 229 18.26 7.66 16.94
C SER A 229 16.74 7.69 16.72
N ALA A 230 16.20 8.77 16.13
CA ALA A 230 14.78 8.88 15.82
C ALA A 230 14.37 7.90 14.70
N LEU A 231 15.22 7.74 13.69
CA LEU A 231 15.01 6.79 12.59
C LEU A 231 15.00 5.35 13.12
N PHE A 232 15.94 5.00 14.01
CA PHE A 232 15.96 3.69 14.66
C PHE A 232 14.68 3.43 15.46
N LEU A 233 14.19 4.42 16.21
CA LEU A 233 12.92 4.30 16.93
C LEU A 233 11.75 4.09 15.97
N LEU A 234 11.68 4.84 14.86
CA LEU A 234 10.63 4.67 13.85
C LEU A 234 10.63 3.25 13.27
N GLN A 235 11.81 2.73 12.91
CA GLN A 235 11.96 1.36 12.42
C GLN A 235 11.57 0.33 13.49
N SER A 236 11.96 0.52 14.74
CA SER A 236 11.62 -0.41 15.82
C SER A 236 10.11 -0.51 16.06
N VAL A 237 9.37 0.61 15.94
CA VAL A 237 7.91 0.64 16.12
C VAL A 237 7.20 -0.03 14.95
N THR A 238 7.65 0.18 13.71
CA THR A 238 7.06 -0.47 12.53
C THR A 238 7.30 -1.98 12.54
N GLU A 239 8.51 -2.42 12.92
CA GLU A 239 8.83 -3.84 13.10
C GLU A 239 8.02 -4.46 14.25
N ALA A 240 7.89 -3.77 15.38
CA ALA A 240 7.06 -4.24 16.49
C ALA A 240 5.59 -4.43 16.07
N LEU A 241 5.01 -3.49 15.32
CA LEU A 241 3.64 -3.63 14.80
C LEU A 241 3.52 -4.85 13.87
N SER A 242 4.49 -5.07 12.99
CA SER A 242 4.53 -6.24 12.11
C SER A 242 4.60 -7.55 12.91
N LEU A 243 5.42 -7.59 13.98
CA LEU A 243 5.50 -8.73 14.90
C LEU A 243 4.18 -9.00 15.61
N TRP A 244 3.52 -7.98 16.14
CA TRP A 244 2.20 -8.15 16.80
C TRP A 244 1.13 -8.65 15.82
N LEU A 245 1.13 -8.15 14.59
CA LEU A 245 0.20 -8.58 13.54
C LEU A 245 0.45 -10.03 13.11
N SER A 246 1.71 -10.42 12.92
CA SER A 246 2.07 -11.80 12.58
C SER A 246 1.73 -12.78 13.72
N LEU A 247 1.97 -12.39 14.98
CA LEU A 247 1.59 -13.20 16.15
C LEU A 247 0.07 -13.40 16.23
N ALA A 248 -0.72 -12.37 15.94
CA ALA A 248 -2.18 -12.47 15.87
C ALA A 248 -2.64 -13.43 14.75
N CYS A 249 -1.99 -13.37 13.58
CA CYS A 249 -2.27 -14.26 12.46
C CYS A 249 -1.95 -15.73 12.77
N VAL A 250 -0.81 -15.99 13.43
CA VAL A 250 -0.43 -17.35 13.87
C VAL A 250 -1.41 -17.87 14.92
N ALA A 251 -1.80 -17.05 15.90
CA ALA A 251 -2.81 -17.42 16.89
C ALA A 251 -4.17 -17.75 16.26
N PHE A 252 -4.59 -16.99 15.25
CA PHE A 252 -5.83 -17.23 14.52
C PHE A 252 -5.79 -18.52 13.70
N THR A 253 -4.73 -18.74 12.93
CA THR A 253 -4.58 -19.95 12.10
C THR A 253 -4.44 -21.22 12.94
N THR A 254 -3.72 -21.17 14.06
CA THR A 254 -3.66 -22.28 15.03
C THR A 254 -5.02 -22.59 15.66
N CYS A 255 -5.80 -21.56 16.00
CA CYS A 255 -7.17 -21.75 16.51
C CYS A 255 -8.08 -22.43 15.47
N ILE A 256 -8.08 -21.95 14.22
CA ILE A 256 -8.89 -22.55 13.14
C ILE A 256 -8.51 -24.01 12.90
N THR A 257 -7.22 -24.31 12.83
CA THR A 257 -6.74 -25.69 12.59
C THR A 257 -7.10 -26.62 13.74
N LEU A 258 -7.03 -26.18 15.00
CA LEU A 258 -7.47 -26.96 16.16
C LEU A 258 -8.97 -27.23 16.16
N VAL A 259 -9.79 -26.22 15.81
CA VAL A 259 -11.25 -26.39 15.68
C VAL A 259 -11.56 -27.40 14.57
N PHE A 260 -10.90 -27.29 13.42
CA PHE A 260 -11.09 -28.23 12.33
C PHE A 260 -10.70 -29.67 12.72
N TYR A 261 -9.60 -29.83 13.46
CA TYR A 261 -9.19 -31.13 13.98
C TYR A 261 -10.19 -31.71 14.99
N SER A 262 -10.76 -30.87 15.85
CA SER A 262 -11.72 -31.31 16.89
C SER A 262 -13.11 -31.66 16.33
N MET A 263 -13.45 -31.12 15.16
CA MET A 263 -14.72 -31.38 14.47
C MET A 263 -14.69 -32.63 13.59
N LYS A 264 -13.52 -33.28 13.45
CA LYS A 264 -13.31 -34.51 12.69
C LYS A 264 -13.35 -35.73 13.59
#